data_AF-A0A2A2Q1R8-F1
#
_entry.id   AF-A0A2A2Q1R8-F1
#
_cell.length_a   1.000
_cell.length_b   1.000
_cell.length_c   1.000
_cell.angle_alpha   90.00
_cell.angle_beta   90.00
_cell.angle_gamma   90.00
#
_symmetry.space_group_name_H-M   'P 1'
#
loop_
_entity.id
_entity.type
_entity.pdbx_description
1 polymer ?
#
loop_
_entity_poly.entity_id
_entity_poly.type
_entity_poly.pdbx_seq_one_letter_code
_entity_poly.pdbx_strand_id
1 'polypeptide(L)'
;VTAEATFAKFIPPTALVKSEVDAALSGNTVKAGPAAKLSAGAIQAKVGNLAATTRGRVVAGYGHKDSFDSLPLGQKDNDGTEVGFPPLPWLGARVKWYAFEKDGNKFVGNRLDSLLFMRTMNFIGSPDLKNYTFEADVMTDGNRRIMSNVGLVNQRYLFNMAANNRILEVSSTHERFNASVPFEAAANTWYRLKTRVDADKTGPGGFVRAKLWPRGEPEPAQWTLEVHQAKIHTHGAPAVYAFSPQSMKRVFIDNLSLTANE
;
A
#
# COMPACT_ATOMS: atom_id res chain seq x y z
N VAL A 1 -3.01 17.64 -42.21
CA VAL A 1 -1.70 17.41 -41.55
C VAL A 1 -1.93 16.54 -40.34
N THR A 2 -1.85 15.22 -40.48
CA THR A 2 -1.90 14.27 -39.35
C THR A 2 -0.48 13.98 -38.93
N ALA A 3 0.16 14.94 -38.25
CA ALA A 3 1.48 14.68 -37.68
C ALA A 3 1.31 13.59 -36.61
N GLU A 4 1.90 12.42 -36.84
CA GLU A 4 1.86 11.32 -35.89
C GLU A 4 2.64 11.69 -34.62
N ALA A 5 2.04 11.41 -33.46
CA ALA A 5 2.71 11.62 -32.19
C ALA A 5 3.81 10.57 -32.00
N THR A 6 5.00 11.02 -31.62
CA THR A 6 6.09 10.13 -31.20
C THR A 6 6.11 10.03 -29.68
N PHE A 7 6.23 8.80 -29.17
CA PHE A 7 6.26 8.53 -27.73
C PHE A 7 7.62 7.98 -27.32
N ALA A 8 8.17 8.52 -26.24
CA ALA A 8 9.41 8.05 -25.66
C ALA A 8 9.36 8.09 -24.13
N LYS A 9 10.14 7.21 -23.49
CA LYS A 9 10.45 7.37 -22.05
C LYS A 9 11.16 8.70 -21.87
N PHE A 10 10.86 9.38 -20.78
CA PHE A 10 11.36 10.72 -20.52
C PHE A 10 11.73 10.87 -19.05
N ILE A 11 12.91 11.43 -18.81
CA ILE A 11 13.36 11.84 -17.49
C ILE A 11 13.32 13.37 -17.47
N PRO A 12 12.37 13.99 -16.75
CA PRO A 12 12.32 15.43 -16.64
C PRO A 12 13.65 16.00 -16.10
N PRO A 13 14.16 17.12 -16.65
CA PRO A 13 15.42 17.72 -16.15
C PRO A 13 15.39 18.07 -14.66
N THR A 14 14.20 18.35 -14.12
CA THR A 14 13.95 18.68 -12.71
C THR A 14 13.71 17.45 -11.82
N ALA A 15 13.79 16.23 -12.37
CA ALA A 15 13.51 15.02 -11.61
C ALA A 15 14.62 14.75 -10.58
N LEU A 16 14.27 14.81 -9.29
CA LEU A 16 15.16 14.43 -8.19
C LEU A 16 15.49 12.93 -8.19
N VAL A 17 14.58 12.11 -8.72
CA VAL A 17 14.79 10.69 -8.93
C VAL A 17 14.72 10.44 -10.43
N LYS A 18 15.84 10.01 -11.02
CA LYS A 18 15.95 9.66 -12.43
C LYS A 18 15.51 8.21 -12.60
N SER A 19 14.30 8.01 -13.11
CA SER A 19 13.73 6.67 -13.29
C SER A 19 12.90 6.58 -14.56
N GLU A 20 12.87 5.37 -15.10
CA GLU A 20 12.07 5.02 -16.26
C GLU A 20 10.99 4.00 -15.87
N VAL A 21 9.87 4.01 -16.60
CA VAL A 21 8.92 2.91 -16.53
C VAL A 21 9.51 1.69 -17.25
N ASP A 22 9.41 0.52 -16.62
CA ASP A 22 9.82 -0.76 -17.18
C ASP A 22 8.74 -1.30 -18.13
N ALA A 23 8.57 -0.59 -19.24
CA ALA A 23 7.64 -0.93 -20.30
C ALA A 23 8.26 -0.59 -21.66
N ALA A 24 7.91 -1.36 -22.68
CA ALA A 24 8.21 -1.05 -24.07
C ALA A 24 7.17 -0.06 -24.62
N LEU A 25 7.63 0.86 -25.47
CA LEU A 25 6.79 1.78 -26.21
C LEU A 25 6.92 1.45 -27.70
N SER A 26 5.81 1.19 -28.37
CA SER A 26 5.76 0.94 -29.82
C SER A 26 4.58 1.70 -30.41
N GLY A 27 4.87 2.71 -31.24
CA GLY A 27 3.87 3.66 -31.71
C GLY A 27 3.13 4.33 -30.54
N ASN A 28 1.82 4.13 -30.47
CA ASN A 28 0.94 4.62 -29.41
C ASN A 28 0.66 3.58 -28.30
N THR A 29 1.34 2.44 -28.30
CA THR A 29 1.13 1.35 -27.34
C THR A 29 2.23 1.31 -26.29
N VAL A 30 1.85 1.16 -25.02
CA VAL A 30 2.75 0.94 -23.88
C VAL A 30 2.50 -0.47 -23.35
N LYS A 31 3.54 -1.30 -23.26
CA LYS A 31 3.43 -2.70 -22.82
C LYS A 31 4.50 -3.04 -21.79
N ALA A 32 4.07 -3.44 -20.60
CA ALA A 32 4.93 -4.10 -19.61
C ALA A 32 4.91 -5.61 -19.86
N GLY A 33 6.10 -6.24 -19.88
CA GLY A 33 6.22 -7.68 -20.02
C GLY A 33 5.94 -8.44 -18.71
N PRO A 34 5.79 -9.78 -18.73
CA PRO A 34 5.59 -10.58 -17.52
C PRO A 34 6.72 -10.47 -16.48
N ALA A 35 7.94 -10.14 -16.93
CA ALA A 35 9.12 -9.95 -16.08
C ALA A 35 9.37 -8.48 -15.71
N ALA A 36 8.46 -7.56 -16.08
CA ALA A 36 8.62 -6.14 -15.78
C ALA A 36 8.67 -5.90 -14.27
N LYS A 37 9.65 -5.14 -13.82
CA LYS A 37 9.85 -4.78 -12.42
C LYS A 37 8.95 -3.60 -12.05
N LEU A 38 8.62 -3.53 -10.76
CA LEU A 38 8.01 -2.35 -10.15
C LEU A 38 8.81 -1.09 -10.52
N SER A 39 8.15 -0.16 -11.20
CA SER A 39 8.82 1.00 -11.79
C SER A 39 7.84 2.15 -12.00
N ALA A 40 8.37 3.37 -12.01
CA ALA A 40 7.61 4.56 -12.34
C ALA A 40 8.49 5.50 -13.17
N GLY A 41 7.90 6.19 -14.14
CA GLY A 41 8.63 7.15 -14.97
C GLY A 41 7.67 8.02 -15.76
N ALA A 42 8.23 9.05 -16.40
CA ALA A 42 7.46 9.87 -17.34
C ALA A 42 7.57 9.31 -18.76
N ILE A 43 6.51 9.49 -19.53
CA ILE A 43 6.45 9.25 -20.97
C ILE A 43 6.14 10.59 -21.61
N GLN A 44 6.91 10.96 -22.63
CA GLN A 44 6.71 12.19 -23.38
C GLN A 44 6.12 11.86 -24.76
N ALA A 45 5.10 12.61 -25.15
CA ALA A 45 4.57 12.66 -26.50
C ALA A 45 5.05 13.94 -27.19
N LYS A 46 5.46 13.86 -28.45
CA LYS A 46 5.81 15.02 -29.29
C LYS A 46 5.04 15.03 -30.60
N VAL A 47 4.55 16.20 -31.00
CA VAL A 47 3.91 16.49 -32.29
C VAL A 47 4.42 17.84 -32.80
N GLY A 48 5.27 17.83 -33.83
CA GLY A 48 5.98 19.05 -34.26
C GLY A 48 6.76 19.68 -33.11
N ASN A 49 6.45 20.94 -32.78
CA ASN A 49 7.09 21.68 -31.67
C ASN A 49 6.35 21.53 -30.32
N LEU A 50 5.23 20.79 -30.29
CA LEU A 50 4.47 20.57 -29.07
C LEU A 50 4.99 19.33 -28.34
N ALA A 51 5.07 19.41 -27.02
CA ALA A 51 5.40 18.28 -26.16
C ALA A 51 4.44 18.22 -24.96
N ALA A 52 4.05 17.01 -24.58
CA ALA A 52 3.28 16.75 -23.37
C ALA A 52 3.85 15.52 -22.65
N THR A 53 3.65 15.43 -21.34
CA THR A 53 4.12 14.30 -20.53
C THR A 53 2.99 13.64 -19.77
N THR A 54 3.03 12.32 -19.68
CA THR A 54 2.21 11.52 -18.77
C THR A 54 3.11 10.68 -17.87
N ARG A 55 2.54 10.04 -16.83
CA ARG A 55 3.27 9.16 -15.91
C ARG A 55 2.83 7.71 -16.12
N GLY A 56 3.79 6.81 -16.26
CA GLY A 56 3.58 5.36 -16.27
C GLY A 56 4.04 4.73 -14.96
N ARG A 57 3.36 3.67 -14.54
CA ARG A 57 3.79 2.82 -13.42
C ARG A 57 3.57 1.34 -13.74
N VAL A 58 4.56 0.51 -13.43
CA VAL A 58 4.38 -0.93 -13.24
C VAL A 58 4.15 -1.15 -11.75
N VAL A 59 2.97 -1.63 -11.40
CA VAL A 59 2.47 -1.71 -10.01
C VAL A 59 2.39 -3.17 -9.55
N ALA A 60 2.19 -3.38 -8.24
CA ALA A 60 2.07 -4.72 -7.67
C ALA A 60 0.86 -5.45 -8.28
N GLY A 61 1.08 -6.72 -8.65
CA GLY A 61 0.07 -7.66 -9.08
C GLY A 61 0.13 -8.96 -8.26
N TYR A 62 -0.62 -9.98 -8.68
CA TYR A 62 -0.60 -11.28 -8.01
C TYR A 62 0.81 -11.86 -7.93
N GLY A 63 1.12 -12.48 -6.78
CA GLY A 63 2.45 -13.02 -6.48
C GLY A 63 3.45 -11.99 -5.94
N HIS A 64 3.07 -10.70 -5.86
CA HIS A 64 3.94 -9.69 -5.29
C HIS A 64 4.22 -9.97 -3.80
N LYS A 65 5.51 -9.91 -3.44
CA LYS A 65 6.02 -9.96 -2.08
C LYS A 65 7.04 -8.85 -1.88
N ASP A 66 7.04 -8.22 -0.71
CA ASP A 66 8.01 -7.19 -0.35
C ASP A 66 8.33 -7.25 1.15
N SER A 67 9.56 -7.68 1.47
CA SER A 67 10.15 -7.62 2.83
C SER A 67 11.00 -6.36 3.03
N PHE A 68 11.11 -5.50 2.01
CA PHE A 68 11.90 -4.26 2.06
C PHE A 68 13.41 -4.40 2.29
N ASP A 69 13.96 -5.60 2.51
CA ASP A 69 15.39 -5.85 2.75
C ASP A 69 16.30 -5.30 1.65
N SER A 70 15.82 -5.35 0.41
CA SER A 70 16.55 -4.86 -0.77
C SER A 70 16.50 -3.34 -0.95
N LEU A 71 15.70 -2.61 -0.15
CA LEU A 71 15.58 -1.17 -0.31
C LEU A 71 16.91 -0.47 0.05
N PRO A 72 17.38 0.44 -0.82
CA PRO A 72 18.53 1.25 -0.49
C PRO A 72 18.15 2.27 0.59
N LEU A 73 19.01 2.37 1.59
CA LEU A 73 19.04 3.50 2.52
C LEU A 73 20.12 4.50 2.04
N GLY A 74 20.34 5.56 2.81
CA GLY A 74 21.41 6.54 2.53
C GLY A 74 20.94 7.99 2.46
N GLN A 75 19.64 8.25 2.65
CA GLN A 75 19.18 9.58 3.03
C GLN A 75 19.14 9.71 4.55
N LYS A 76 19.03 10.95 5.04
CA LYS A 76 18.82 11.23 6.46
C LYS A 76 17.45 11.86 6.67
N ASP A 77 16.72 11.39 7.67
CA ASP A 77 15.54 12.11 8.15
C ASP A 77 15.94 13.30 9.04
N ASN A 78 14.94 14.01 9.58
CA ASN A 78 15.17 15.21 10.40
C ASN A 78 15.96 14.91 11.69
N ASP A 79 15.92 13.67 12.17
CA ASP A 79 16.63 13.22 13.37
C ASP A 79 18.01 12.61 13.06
N GLY A 80 18.42 12.61 11.78
CA GLY A 80 19.70 12.06 11.33
C GLY A 80 19.70 10.53 11.19
N THR A 81 18.53 9.88 11.28
CA THR A 81 18.38 8.45 11.05
C THR A 81 18.58 8.13 9.58
N GLU A 82 19.28 7.05 9.27
CA GLU A 82 19.43 6.63 7.88
C GLU A 82 18.12 6.04 7.35
N VAL A 83 17.62 6.62 6.26
CA VAL A 83 16.34 6.27 5.67
C VAL A 83 16.47 6.10 4.16
N GLY A 84 15.56 5.29 3.63
CA GLY A 84 15.26 5.15 2.22
C GLY A 84 13.79 5.50 1.97
N PHE A 85 13.27 5.02 0.85
CA PHE A 85 11.87 5.25 0.49
C PHE A 85 11.24 3.97 -0.03
N PRO A 86 9.91 3.80 0.15
CA PRO A 86 9.20 2.70 -0.48
C PRO A 86 9.33 2.72 -2.02
N PRO A 87 9.04 1.60 -2.68
CA PRO A 87 9.09 1.49 -4.13
C PRO A 87 8.36 2.64 -4.85
N LEU A 88 8.97 3.20 -5.89
CA LEU A 88 8.42 4.34 -6.64
C LEU A 88 6.96 4.18 -7.12
N PRO A 89 6.46 2.97 -7.47
CA PRO A 89 5.08 2.80 -7.88
C PRO A 89 4.04 3.06 -6.78
N TRP A 90 4.44 3.05 -5.49
CA TRP A 90 3.54 3.37 -4.39
C TRP A 90 3.11 4.83 -4.47
N LEU A 91 1.83 5.04 -4.80
CA LEU A 91 1.33 6.35 -5.21
C LEU A 91 1.53 7.39 -4.10
N GLY A 92 2.45 8.33 -4.31
CA GLY A 92 2.71 9.43 -3.36
C GLY A 92 3.34 9.00 -2.03
N ALA A 93 3.93 7.80 -1.94
CA ALA A 93 4.47 7.30 -0.66
C ALA A 93 5.78 7.99 -0.25
N ARG A 94 6.56 8.49 -1.21
CA ARG A 94 7.89 9.07 -0.98
C ARG A 94 7.93 10.35 -0.12
N VAL A 95 6.79 10.96 0.20
CA VAL A 95 6.69 12.10 1.13
C VAL A 95 5.97 11.74 2.43
N LYS A 96 5.50 10.49 2.54
CA LYS A 96 4.62 10.03 3.62
C LYS A 96 5.18 8.82 4.37
N TRP A 97 6.18 8.15 3.81
CA TRP A 97 6.83 6.97 4.38
C TRP A 97 8.34 7.06 4.25
N TYR A 98 9.04 6.47 5.22
CA TYR A 98 10.44 6.10 5.12
C TYR A 98 10.57 4.59 5.09
N ALA A 99 11.60 4.10 4.41
CA ALA A 99 12.17 2.79 4.71
C ALA A 99 13.33 3.01 5.68
N PHE A 100 13.55 2.11 6.62
CA PHE A 100 14.65 2.20 7.58
C PHE A 100 14.98 0.81 8.10
N GLU A 101 16.15 0.71 8.72
CA GLU A 101 16.67 -0.51 9.32
C GLU A 101 16.65 -0.41 10.84
N LYS A 102 16.20 -1.47 11.49
CA LYS A 102 16.25 -1.62 12.94
C LYS A 102 16.37 -3.09 13.30
N ASP A 103 17.24 -3.40 14.25
CA ASP A 103 17.46 -4.76 14.75
C ASP A 103 17.79 -5.77 13.62
N GLY A 104 18.52 -5.29 12.59
CA GLY A 104 18.92 -6.08 11.41
C GLY A 104 17.80 -6.37 10.40
N ASN A 105 16.62 -5.76 10.55
CA ASN A 105 15.50 -5.90 9.63
C ASN A 105 15.15 -4.55 8.97
N LYS A 106 14.79 -4.56 7.69
CA LYS A 106 14.28 -3.35 7.03
C LYS A 106 12.78 -3.41 6.89
N PHE A 107 12.14 -2.26 7.08
CA PHE A 107 10.70 -2.13 6.95
C PHE A 107 10.34 -0.68 6.66
N VAL A 108 9.06 -0.45 6.33
CA VAL A 108 8.58 0.90 6.06
C VAL A 108 7.73 1.40 7.21
N GLY A 109 7.82 2.70 7.49
CA GLY A 109 6.94 3.36 8.45
C GLY A 109 6.61 4.78 8.05
N ASN A 110 5.46 5.26 8.51
CA ASN A 110 4.98 6.58 8.09
C ASN A 110 5.86 7.68 8.67
N ARG A 111 5.92 8.81 7.97
CA ARG A 111 6.62 10.00 8.47
C ARG A 111 5.79 10.69 9.52
N LEU A 112 6.51 11.33 10.44
CA LEU A 112 5.93 12.18 11.47
C LEU A 112 6.22 13.67 11.21
N ASP A 113 7.02 13.97 10.19
CA ASP A 113 7.56 15.29 9.83
C ASP A 113 6.47 16.34 9.50
N SER A 114 5.24 15.91 9.20
CA SER A 114 4.14 16.82 8.84
C SER A 114 2.80 16.32 9.36
N LEU A 115 2.09 17.19 10.08
CA LEU A 115 0.70 16.93 10.52
C LEU A 115 -0.25 16.74 9.33
N LEU A 116 0.05 17.32 8.16
CA LEU A 116 -0.75 17.11 6.94
C LEU A 116 -0.81 15.63 6.54
N PHE A 117 0.25 14.88 6.83
CA PHE A 117 0.37 13.46 6.49
C PHE A 117 0.19 12.54 7.69
N MET A 118 -0.33 13.04 8.81
CA MET A 118 -0.64 12.23 9.99
C MET A 118 -1.57 11.06 9.64
N ARG A 119 -2.43 11.25 8.64
CA ARG A 119 -3.21 10.20 8.00
C ARG A 119 -2.73 10.02 6.57
N THR A 120 -2.37 8.81 6.20
CA THR A 120 -1.96 8.49 4.85
C THR A 120 -2.50 7.15 4.37
N MET A 121 -2.76 7.10 3.07
CA MET A 121 -3.13 5.91 2.33
C MET A 121 -2.36 5.94 1.02
N ASN A 122 -1.70 4.83 0.67
CA ASN A 122 -0.87 4.74 -0.52
C ASN A 122 -1.16 3.45 -1.27
N PHE A 123 -1.72 3.59 -2.47
CA PHE A 123 -2.05 2.47 -3.35
C PHE A 123 -0.80 1.92 -4.03
N ILE A 124 -0.68 0.60 -4.02
CA ILE A 124 0.53 -0.13 -4.47
C ILE A 124 0.27 -0.97 -5.71
N GLY A 125 -1.00 -1.28 -6.00
CA GLY A 125 -1.43 -2.14 -7.12
C GLY A 125 -2.43 -1.46 -8.06
N SER A 126 -2.93 -2.23 -9.03
CA SER A 126 -3.90 -1.76 -10.02
C SER A 126 -5.31 -1.62 -9.41
N PRO A 127 -6.09 -0.58 -9.77
CA PRO A 127 -7.50 -0.44 -9.37
C PRO A 127 -8.41 -1.56 -9.91
N ASP A 128 -7.95 -2.32 -10.90
CA ASP A 128 -8.70 -3.41 -11.54
C ASP A 128 -8.46 -4.78 -10.88
N LEU A 129 -7.59 -4.84 -9.86
CA LEU A 129 -7.37 -6.08 -9.11
C LEU A 129 -8.65 -6.51 -8.39
N LYS A 130 -8.88 -7.81 -8.38
CA LYS A 130 -10.04 -8.48 -7.77
C LYS A 130 -9.65 -9.84 -7.25
N ASN A 131 -10.48 -10.42 -6.39
CA ASN A 131 -10.33 -11.76 -5.82
C ASN A 131 -8.90 -11.99 -5.33
N TYR A 132 -8.46 -11.18 -4.37
CA TYR A 132 -7.12 -11.27 -3.82
C TYR A 132 -7.09 -11.28 -2.29
N THR A 133 -6.08 -11.95 -1.76
CA THR A 133 -5.69 -11.88 -0.37
C THR A 133 -4.53 -10.89 -0.27
N PHE A 134 -4.65 -9.94 0.64
CA PHE A 134 -3.58 -8.99 0.91
C PHE A 134 -3.18 -9.05 2.37
N GLU A 135 -1.88 -9.23 2.59
CA GLU A 135 -1.30 -9.49 3.89
C GLU A 135 -0.10 -8.59 4.14
N ALA A 136 0.11 -8.26 5.41
CA ALA A 136 1.30 -7.58 5.88
C ALA A 136 1.54 -7.89 7.36
N ASP A 137 2.79 -7.76 7.78
CA ASP A 137 3.08 -7.54 9.19
C ASP A 137 2.89 -6.06 9.49
N VAL A 138 2.21 -5.75 10.59
CA VAL A 138 1.89 -4.39 11.02
C VAL A 138 2.28 -4.20 12.48
N MET A 139 2.74 -2.99 12.80
CA MET A 139 3.10 -2.60 14.16
C MET A 139 2.83 -1.11 14.36
N THR A 140 2.57 -0.71 15.60
CA THR A 140 2.61 0.68 16.05
C THR A 140 3.70 0.79 17.12
N ASP A 141 4.52 1.84 17.09
CA ASP A 141 5.33 2.18 18.27
C ASP A 141 4.44 2.83 19.35
N GLY A 142 5.07 3.23 20.43
CA GLY A 142 4.45 3.99 21.50
C GLY A 142 4.32 3.20 22.80
N ASN A 143 3.21 3.42 23.50
CA ASN A 143 2.94 2.82 24.80
C ASN A 143 1.44 2.55 24.97
N ARG A 144 1.04 1.96 26.11
CA ARG A 144 -0.35 1.58 26.40
C ARG A 144 -1.39 2.71 26.22
N ARG A 145 -0.98 3.99 26.33
CA ARG A 145 -1.87 5.16 26.24
C ARG A 145 -1.81 5.89 24.91
N ILE A 146 -0.71 5.74 24.17
CA ILE A 146 -0.48 6.45 22.90
C ILE A 146 0.08 5.45 21.89
N MET A 147 -0.79 5.05 20.97
CA MET A 147 -0.50 4.25 19.79
C MET A 147 -1.10 4.92 18.55
N SER A 148 -0.89 4.29 17.40
CA SER A 148 -1.37 4.72 16.11
C SER A 148 -2.17 3.60 15.43
N ASN A 149 -2.81 3.94 14.34
CA ASN A 149 -3.67 3.03 13.59
C ASN A 149 -2.97 2.63 12.28
N VAL A 150 -2.94 1.34 11.99
CA VAL A 150 -2.27 0.78 10.80
C VAL A 150 -3.15 -0.23 10.13
N GLY A 151 -3.10 -0.29 8.80
CA GLY A 151 -4.04 -1.09 8.07
C GLY A 151 -3.70 -1.34 6.62
N LEU A 152 -4.57 -2.12 5.99
CA LEU A 152 -4.52 -2.48 4.59
C LEU A 152 -5.87 -2.16 3.93
N VAL A 153 -5.81 -1.74 2.67
CA VAL A 153 -7.01 -1.63 1.82
C VAL A 153 -7.07 -2.86 0.93
N ASN A 154 -8.21 -3.57 0.96
CA ASN A 154 -8.52 -4.65 0.05
C ASN A 154 -9.88 -4.39 -0.60
N GLN A 155 -9.91 -4.29 -1.93
CA GLN A 155 -11.11 -3.99 -2.73
C GLN A 155 -11.96 -2.83 -2.16
N ARG A 156 -11.33 -1.68 -1.88
CA ARG A 156 -11.99 -0.45 -1.35
C ARG A 156 -12.54 -0.57 0.07
N TYR A 157 -12.23 -1.65 0.78
CA TYR A 157 -12.44 -1.77 2.22
C TYR A 157 -11.12 -1.48 2.93
N LEU A 158 -11.14 -0.54 3.86
CA LEU A 158 -10.02 -0.26 4.76
C LEU A 158 -10.16 -1.15 6.00
N PHE A 159 -9.23 -2.10 6.15
CA PHE A 159 -9.04 -2.91 7.35
C PHE A 159 -7.98 -2.25 8.21
N ASN A 160 -8.33 -1.94 9.46
CA ASN A 160 -7.55 -1.07 10.32
C ASN A 160 -7.42 -1.67 11.72
N MET A 161 -6.19 -1.87 12.18
CA MET A 161 -5.88 -2.07 13.59
C MET A 161 -5.91 -0.70 14.27
N ALA A 162 -7.05 -0.32 14.84
CA ALA A 162 -7.22 0.94 15.55
C ALA A 162 -6.74 0.77 17.01
N ALA A 163 -5.43 0.79 17.21
CA ALA A 163 -4.80 0.35 18.45
C ALA A 163 -5.26 1.14 19.70
N ASN A 164 -5.40 2.47 19.61
CA ASN A 164 -5.91 3.28 20.73
C ASN A 164 -7.38 2.96 21.08
N ASN A 165 -8.18 2.65 20.07
CA ASN A 165 -9.58 2.28 20.22
C ASN A 165 -9.74 0.81 20.66
N ARG A 166 -8.67 0.02 20.64
CA ARG A 166 -8.65 -1.42 20.94
C ARG A 166 -9.62 -2.22 20.09
N ILE A 167 -9.66 -1.91 18.79
CA ILE A 167 -10.50 -2.63 17.83
C ILE A 167 -9.73 -2.98 16.57
N LEU A 168 -10.09 -4.12 15.98
CA LEU A 168 -9.92 -4.38 14.57
C LEU A 168 -11.19 -3.92 13.87
N GLU A 169 -11.05 -3.04 12.90
CA GLU A 169 -12.17 -2.42 12.17
C GLU A 169 -12.03 -2.66 10.68
N VAL A 170 -13.17 -2.79 9.99
CA VAL A 170 -13.26 -2.61 8.55
C VAL A 170 -14.24 -1.50 8.22
N SER A 171 -13.95 -0.69 7.21
CA SER A 171 -14.89 0.31 6.69
C SER A 171 -14.78 0.51 5.19
N SER A 172 -15.85 1.00 4.57
CA SER A 172 -15.83 1.48 3.18
C SER A 172 -16.69 2.74 3.07
N THR A 173 -16.09 3.88 3.40
CA THR A 173 -16.80 5.09 3.86
C THR A 173 -17.54 4.80 5.16
N HIS A 174 -17.10 5.39 6.28
CA HIS A 174 -17.62 5.05 7.61
C HIS A 174 -19.15 5.19 7.73
N GLU A 175 -19.73 6.18 7.05
CA GLU A 175 -21.16 6.46 7.03
C GLU A 175 -21.96 5.43 6.22
N ARG A 176 -21.31 4.66 5.33
CA ARG A 176 -21.95 3.64 4.50
C ARG A 176 -21.74 2.24 5.04
N PHE A 177 -20.54 1.95 5.50
CA PHE A 177 -20.19 0.67 6.08
C PHE A 177 -19.02 0.81 7.04
N ASN A 178 -19.23 0.33 8.25
CA ASN A 178 -18.20 -0.02 9.19
C ASN A 178 -18.62 -1.28 9.96
N ALA A 179 -17.64 -2.02 10.44
CA ALA A 179 -17.82 -3.08 11.42
C ALA A 179 -16.52 -3.25 12.21
N SER A 180 -16.63 -3.63 13.48
CA SER A 180 -15.46 -3.77 14.34
C SER A 180 -15.63 -4.87 15.37
N VAL A 181 -14.51 -5.44 15.80
CA VAL A 181 -14.42 -6.36 16.93
C VAL A 181 -13.36 -5.87 17.91
N PRO A 182 -13.47 -6.16 19.21
CA PRO A 182 -12.42 -5.88 20.17
C PRO A 182 -11.10 -6.55 19.77
N PHE A 183 -10.00 -5.80 19.85
CA PHE A 183 -8.65 -6.30 19.63
C PHE A 183 -7.64 -5.46 20.44
N GLU A 184 -7.03 -6.06 21.46
CA GLU A 184 -6.10 -5.37 22.34
C GLU A 184 -4.66 -5.44 21.80
N ALA A 185 -4.36 -4.61 20.82
CA ALA A 185 -3.00 -4.47 20.30
C ALA A 185 -2.05 -3.89 21.36
N ALA A 186 -0.86 -4.48 21.48
CA ALA A 186 0.24 -3.96 22.28
C ALA A 186 1.18 -3.12 21.41
N ALA A 187 1.65 -2.00 21.97
CA ALA A 187 2.67 -1.19 21.32
C ALA A 187 3.98 -1.98 21.14
N ASN A 188 4.73 -1.65 20.09
CA ASN A 188 6.00 -2.29 19.74
C ASN A 188 5.89 -3.82 19.51
N THR A 189 4.68 -4.31 19.20
CA THR A 189 4.43 -5.73 18.89
C THR A 189 4.02 -5.87 17.43
N TRP A 190 4.66 -6.82 16.74
CA TRP A 190 4.33 -7.16 15.35
C TRP A 190 3.14 -8.11 15.29
N TYR A 191 2.16 -7.75 14.46
CA TYR A 191 1.00 -8.57 14.16
C TYR A 191 0.94 -8.89 12.67
N ARG A 192 0.50 -10.08 12.29
CA ARG A 192 0.16 -10.42 10.91
C ARG A 192 -1.29 -10.03 10.66
N LEU A 193 -1.53 -9.15 9.70
CA LEU A 193 -2.85 -8.77 9.21
C LEU A 193 -3.09 -9.44 7.85
N LYS A 194 -4.13 -10.27 7.75
CA LYS A 194 -4.59 -10.89 6.51
C LYS A 194 -5.99 -10.40 6.19
N THR A 195 -6.22 -9.94 4.95
CA THR A 195 -7.50 -9.37 4.51
C THR A 195 -8.03 -10.07 3.27
N ARG A 196 -9.34 -10.28 3.21
CA ARG A 196 -10.04 -10.85 2.04
C ARG A 196 -11.41 -10.21 1.85
N VAL A 197 -11.82 -10.19 0.59
CA VAL A 197 -13.20 -9.97 0.16
C VAL A 197 -13.56 -11.12 -0.76
N ASP A 198 -14.57 -11.89 -0.38
CA ASP A 198 -14.97 -13.09 -1.10
C ASP A 198 -16.44 -13.00 -1.49
N ALA A 199 -16.70 -13.05 -2.78
CA ALA A 199 -18.05 -13.03 -3.33
C ALA A 199 -18.82 -14.29 -2.92
N ASP A 200 -20.14 -14.15 -2.76
CA ASP A 200 -21.02 -15.30 -2.69
C ASP A 200 -20.98 -16.08 -4.02
N LYS A 201 -21.36 -17.36 -3.97
CA LYS A 201 -21.46 -18.20 -5.18
C LYS A 201 -22.42 -17.62 -6.23
N THR A 202 -23.43 -16.88 -5.77
CA THR A 202 -24.46 -16.27 -6.61
C THR A 202 -24.85 -14.92 -6.05
N GLY A 203 -25.16 -13.97 -6.93
CA GLY A 203 -25.61 -12.63 -6.55
C GLY A 203 -24.47 -11.65 -6.27
N PRO A 204 -24.80 -10.42 -5.86
CA PRO A 204 -23.81 -9.34 -5.67
C PRO A 204 -23.16 -9.31 -4.29
N GLY A 205 -23.58 -10.19 -3.37
CA GLY A 205 -23.15 -10.22 -1.98
C GLY A 205 -21.80 -10.91 -1.77
N GLY A 206 -21.36 -10.90 -0.52
CA GLY A 206 -20.13 -11.59 -0.13
C GLY A 206 -19.66 -11.22 1.27
N PHE A 207 -18.56 -11.85 1.68
CA PHE A 207 -17.93 -11.63 2.98
C PHE A 207 -16.74 -10.68 2.88
N VAL A 208 -16.68 -9.73 3.80
CA VAL A 208 -15.55 -8.83 4.04
C VAL A 208 -14.93 -9.23 5.36
N ARG A 209 -13.65 -9.63 5.34
CA ARG A 209 -13.05 -10.35 6.47
C ARG A 209 -11.56 -10.13 6.66
N ALA A 210 -11.14 -10.20 7.91
CA ALA A 210 -9.76 -10.08 8.32
C ALA A 210 -9.40 -11.02 9.47
N LYS A 211 -8.15 -11.45 9.45
CA LYS A 211 -7.47 -12.07 10.60
C LYS A 211 -6.35 -11.15 11.05
N LEU A 212 -6.19 -11.04 12.37
CA LEU A 212 -5.10 -10.30 12.99
C LEU A 212 -4.59 -11.10 14.20
N TRP A 213 -3.30 -11.42 14.21
CA TRP A 213 -2.67 -12.24 15.26
C TRP A 213 -1.20 -11.87 15.43
N PRO A 214 -0.58 -12.12 16.60
CA PRO A 214 0.85 -11.88 16.80
C PRO A 214 1.68 -12.63 15.74
N ARG A 215 2.65 -11.95 15.12
CA ARG A 215 3.41 -12.51 13.98
C ARG A 215 4.07 -13.86 14.28
N GLY A 216 4.51 -14.08 15.52
CA GLY A 216 5.17 -15.31 15.96
C GLY A 216 4.22 -16.47 16.28
N GLU A 217 2.91 -16.25 16.21
CA GLU A 217 1.90 -17.25 16.50
C GLU A 217 1.31 -17.87 15.22
N PRO A 218 0.77 -19.10 15.29
CA PRO A 218 0.11 -19.73 14.15
C PRO A 218 -1.10 -18.91 13.69
N GLU A 219 -1.37 -18.93 12.38
CA GLU A 219 -2.58 -18.31 11.82
C GLU A 219 -3.84 -18.90 12.48
N PRO A 220 -4.74 -18.08 13.04
CA PRO A 220 -5.99 -18.56 13.61
C PRO A 220 -6.85 -19.29 12.57
N ALA A 221 -7.53 -20.36 12.99
CA ALA A 221 -8.45 -21.08 12.11
C ALA A 221 -9.65 -20.19 11.70
N GLN A 222 -10.22 -19.47 12.66
CA GLN A 222 -11.38 -18.59 12.47
C GLN A 222 -10.96 -17.19 11.99
N TRP A 223 -11.86 -16.51 11.27
CA TRP A 223 -11.72 -15.09 10.96
C TRP A 223 -11.92 -14.26 12.23
N THR A 224 -11.00 -13.35 12.52
CA THR A 224 -11.13 -12.44 13.68
C THR A 224 -12.31 -11.49 13.50
N LEU A 225 -12.45 -10.95 12.28
CA LEU A 225 -13.57 -10.11 11.86
C LEU A 225 -14.11 -10.68 10.55
N GLU A 226 -15.42 -10.93 10.49
CA GLU A 226 -16.11 -11.39 9.29
C GLU A 226 -17.52 -10.80 9.25
N VAL A 227 -17.85 -10.10 8.16
CA VAL A 227 -19.17 -9.49 7.98
C VAL A 227 -19.66 -9.74 6.56
N HIS A 228 -20.89 -10.23 6.45
CA HIS A 228 -21.56 -10.39 5.17
C HIS A 228 -22.17 -9.06 4.72
N GLN A 229 -22.06 -8.78 3.43
CA GLN A 229 -22.61 -7.61 2.76
C GLN A 229 -23.55 -8.07 1.66
N ALA A 230 -24.72 -7.44 1.56
CA ALA A 230 -25.66 -7.68 0.46
C ALA A 230 -25.07 -7.30 -0.91
N LYS A 231 -24.12 -6.36 -0.93
CA LYS A 231 -23.38 -5.96 -2.14
C LYS A 231 -21.92 -5.62 -1.79
N ILE A 232 -20.98 -6.35 -2.38
CA ILE A 232 -19.55 -6.07 -2.20
C ILE A 232 -18.96 -5.24 -3.35
N HIS A 233 -17.81 -4.63 -3.10
CA HIS A 233 -16.96 -4.11 -4.17
C HIS A 233 -16.27 -5.27 -4.90
N THR A 234 -16.40 -5.33 -6.22
CA THR A 234 -15.89 -6.44 -7.05
C THR A 234 -14.43 -6.28 -7.48
N HIS A 235 -13.85 -5.09 -7.28
CA HIS A 235 -12.46 -4.79 -7.59
C HIS A 235 -11.97 -3.54 -6.83
N GLY A 236 -10.67 -3.43 -6.68
CA GLY A 236 -10.00 -2.25 -6.13
C GLY A 236 -8.52 -2.48 -5.90
N ALA A 237 -7.75 -1.40 -5.84
CA ALA A 237 -6.32 -1.49 -5.61
C ALA A 237 -5.99 -1.85 -4.15
N PRO A 238 -4.93 -2.66 -3.92
CA PRO A 238 -4.33 -2.80 -2.61
C PRO A 238 -3.64 -1.50 -2.20
N ALA A 239 -3.76 -1.16 -0.92
CA ALA A 239 -3.09 0.01 -0.35
C ALA A 239 -2.63 -0.26 1.08
N VAL A 240 -1.59 0.43 1.50
CA VAL A 240 -1.23 0.54 2.91
C VAL A 240 -1.87 1.78 3.53
N TYR A 241 -2.15 1.71 4.83
CA TYR A 241 -2.76 2.79 5.59
C TYR A 241 -2.03 3.04 6.90
N ALA A 242 -1.91 4.32 7.24
CA ALA A 242 -1.44 4.78 8.54
C ALA A 242 -2.28 5.96 9.01
N PHE A 243 -2.56 5.98 10.31
CA PHE A 243 -2.99 7.17 11.01
C PHE A 243 -2.26 7.29 12.34
N SER A 244 -1.38 8.29 12.43
CA SER A 244 -0.59 8.64 13.59
C SER A 244 -1.12 9.93 14.21
N PRO A 245 -2.01 9.87 15.21
CA PRO A 245 -2.59 11.07 15.81
C PRO A 245 -1.50 12.06 16.25
N GLN A 246 -1.65 13.32 15.83
CA GLN A 246 -0.70 14.41 16.12
C GLN A 246 0.76 14.11 15.72
N SER A 247 0.97 13.19 14.77
CA SER A 247 2.30 12.72 14.38
C SER A 247 3.18 12.26 15.56
N MET A 248 2.58 11.70 16.62
CA MET A 248 3.33 11.33 17.82
C MET A 248 4.04 9.98 17.71
N LYS A 249 3.40 9.01 17.06
CA LYS A 249 3.78 7.59 17.05
C LYS A 249 3.72 6.99 15.66
N ARG A 250 4.79 6.35 15.22
CA ARG A 250 4.90 5.77 13.88
C ARG A 250 4.21 4.41 13.85
N VAL A 251 3.67 4.07 12.68
CA VAL A 251 3.29 2.70 12.35
C VAL A 251 4.29 2.13 11.36
N PHE A 252 4.43 0.81 11.40
CA PHE A 252 5.37 0.05 10.60
C PHE A 252 4.65 -1.04 9.85
N ILE A 253 5.15 -1.32 8.65
CA ILE A 253 4.65 -2.35 7.75
C ILE A 253 5.84 -3.13 7.22
N ASP A 254 5.72 -4.45 7.21
CA ASP A 254 6.72 -5.39 6.70
C ASP A 254 6.04 -6.59 6.02
N ASN A 255 6.80 -7.40 5.27
CA ASN A 255 6.39 -8.68 4.70
C ASN A 255 5.05 -8.64 3.94
N LEU A 256 4.92 -7.67 3.04
CA LEU A 256 3.74 -7.57 2.18
C LEU A 256 3.62 -8.78 1.29
N SER A 257 2.40 -9.28 1.11
CA SER A 257 2.09 -10.35 0.18
C SER A 257 0.73 -10.13 -0.46
N LEU A 258 0.69 -10.26 -1.79
CA LEU A 258 -0.53 -10.14 -2.60
C LEU A 258 -0.70 -11.43 -3.40
N THR A 259 -1.71 -12.22 -3.06
CA THR A 259 -1.99 -13.51 -3.71
C THR A 259 -3.38 -13.51 -4.33
N ALA A 260 -3.53 -14.23 -5.44
CA ALA A 260 -4.85 -14.47 -6.01
C ALA A 260 -5.63 -15.40 -5.06
N ASN A 261 -6.92 -15.12 -4.89
CA ASN A 261 -7.83 -16.07 -4.27
C ASN A 261 -8.13 -17.20 -5.27
N GLU A 262 -8.36 -18.39 -4.72
CA GLU A 262 -8.93 -19.53 -5.46
C GLU A 262 -10.38 -19.27 -5.89
#